data_AF-A0A9E6EPQ8-F1
#
_entry.id   AF-A0A9E6EPQ8-F1
#
_cell.length_a   1.000
_cell.length_b   1.000
_cell.length_c   1.000
_cell.angle_alpha   90.00
_cell.angle_beta   90.00
_cell.angle_gamma   90.00
#
_symmetry.space_group_name_H-M   'P 1'
#
loop_
_entity.id
_entity.type
_entity.pdbx_description
1 polymer ?
#
loop_
_entity_poly.entity_id
_entity_poly.type
_entity_poly.pdbx_seq_one_letter_code
_entity_poly.pdbx_strand_id
1 'polypeptide(L)'
;MAEQVNPAGVKPKGSVPPPKGNAPSPKGNGASGGPSVIKEQDAAKMRRFLFQRTETRSTKWYQIFDTEKLDDEQVVGGHLALLGVMGFLMAIYYISGIQVFPWGAPGFHDNWFYLTIKPRMVSMGIDTYSTRSVDLEQAATNLLGWALLHVISGSILLFGGWRHWTHNLTNPFTGRAGNFRDFRFLGKFGDVVFSGTSAKSYKDALGPHAVYMSLLFLGWGLIMWLALGWAPIPDFQTINSETFMSFVWFVVFFALGIYWWNNPPNAATHLNDDMKAAFSVHLTAIGYINIALGVIAFVAFQQPSFAPYYKQLDNLVFYLYGEPFNRVSYDFVQEGGQIVSGSKEFAEFAPYAILPKNGEAFGMSRVVINLITFNHIICGVLYVFAGVYHGGQYLLKIQLNGLYNQIKSIWITKGRDQEVQVKILGTVMALCFATMLSVYAVIVWNTICELNIFGTNIMMSFYWLKPLPMFQWMFADPSINDWVMAHVITAGSLFSLIALVRIAFFAHTSPLWDDLGLKKNSYSFPCLGPVYGGTCGVSIQDQLWFAMLWGVKGLSAVCWYIDGAWIASMMYGVPVADA
;
A
#
# COMPACT_ATOMS: atom_id res chain seq x y z
N MET A 1 -6.39 3.11 68.61
CA MET A 1 -7.76 3.40 68.14
C MET A 1 -8.08 4.81 68.56
N ALA A 2 -8.11 5.74 67.62
CA ALA A 2 -8.47 7.13 67.89
C ALA A 2 -8.93 7.79 66.59
N GLU A 3 -10.00 8.57 66.73
CA GLU A 3 -10.77 9.27 65.71
C GLU A 3 -10.03 10.41 65.01
N GLN A 4 -10.59 10.74 63.85
CA GLN A 4 -10.71 12.02 63.15
C GLN A 4 -9.74 13.17 63.47
N VAL A 5 -9.32 13.84 62.39
CA VAL A 5 -9.46 15.29 62.12
C VAL A 5 -8.27 15.75 61.25
N ASN A 6 -8.56 16.30 60.06
CA ASN A 6 -7.69 17.29 59.41
C ASN A 6 -8.21 18.68 59.81
N PRO A 7 -7.34 19.66 60.14
CA PRO A 7 -7.16 20.74 59.16
C PRO A 7 -5.79 21.47 59.17
N ALA A 8 -5.50 22.11 58.03
CA ALA A 8 -4.81 23.40 57.83
C ALA A 8 -3.34 23.63 58.32
N GLY A 9 -2.43 23.66 57.34
CA GLY A 9 -1.60 24.82 56.94
C GLY A 9 -0.69 25.54 57.95
N VAL A 10 0.64 25.47 57.71
CA VAL A 10 1.62 26.55 57.99
C VAL A 10 2.71 26.56 56.89
N LYS A 11 2.95 27.72 56.24
CA LYS A 11 4.09 28.07 55.34
C LYS A 11 5.18 28.87 56.14
N PRO A 12 6.25 29.46 55.54
CA PRO A 12 7.46 28.91 54.89
C PRO A 12 8.78 29.54 55.48
N LYS A 13 9.98 29.12 55.03
CA LYS A 13 11.31 29.82 55.03
C LYS A 13 12.36 28.85 54.45
N GLY A 14 13.34 29.16 53.61
CA GLY A 14 13.90 30.38 53.03
C GLY A 14 14.96 30.03 51.98
N SER A 15 15.52 31.07 51.34
CA SER A 15 16.32 31.14 50.11
C SER A 15 17.71 30.47 50.09
N VAL A 16 18.13 29.98 48.91
CA VAL A 16 19.52 29.63 48.56
C VAL A 16 20.09 30.69 47.58
N PRO A 17 21.35 31.14 47.70
CA PRO A 17 21.90 32.28 46.93
C PRO A 17 22.44 31.89 45.54
N PRO A 18 22.62 32.86 44.62
CA PRO A 18 23.06 32.61 43.25
C PRO A 18 24.59 32.39 43.13
N PRO A 19 25.06 31.62 42.11
CA PRO A 19 26.48 31.48 41.83
C PRO A 19 27.09 32.74 41.20
N LYS A 20 28.31 33.08 41.65
CA LYS A 20 29.18 34.11 41.08
C LYS A 20 29.87 33.58 39.81
N GLY A 21 29.82 34.35 38.71
CA GLY A 21 30.64 34.13 37.52
C GLY A 21 30.33 35.13 36.42
N ASN A 22 31.30 35.96 36.05
CA ASN A 22 31.20 37.03 35.06
C ASN A 22 31.20 36.48 33.61
N ALA A 23 30.11 36.72 32.88
CA ALA A 23 30.11 36.73 31.41
C ALA A 23 29.34 37.99 30.94
N PRO A 24 29.82 38.72 29.92
CA PRO A 24 29.31 40.05 29.60
C PRO A 24 27.90 39.98 28.98
N SER A 25 27.04 40.89 29.42
CA SER A 25 25.65 41.05 29.00
C SER A 25 25.53 41.65 27.58
N PRO A 26 24.63 41.14 26.73
CA PRO A 26 24.13 41.90 25.59
C PRO A 26 23.26 43.06 26.10
N LYS A 27 23.58 44.27 25.64
CA LYS A 27 22.81 45.49 25.93
C LYS A 27 21.32 45.29 25.67
N GLY A 28 20.52 45.54 26.70
CA GLY A 28 19.07 45.67 26.57
C GLY A 28 18.70 46.97 25.87
N ASN A 29 17.75 46.88 24.93
CA ASN A 29 16.75 47.94 24.78
C ASN A 29 15.52 47.47 25.56
N GLY A 30 15.22 48.23 26.62
CA GLY A 30 14.27 47.84 27.65
C GLY A 30 12.81 47.84 27.18
N ALA A 31 12.06 46.89 27.75
CA ALA A 31 10.77 47.15 28.35
C ALA A 31 10.53 46.07 29.42
N SER A 32 10.15 46.52 30.61
CA SER A 32 9.92 45.75 31.83
C SER A 32 8.96 44.58 31.64
N GLY A 33 9.38 43.40 32.11
CA GLY A 33 8.53 42.21 32.21
C GLY A 33 7.40 42.40 33.21
N GLY A 34 6.18 42.53 32.68
CA GLY A 34 4.95 42.09 33.32
C GLY A 34 4.37 40.89 32.55
N PRO A 35 3.46 40.10 33.12
CA PRO A 35 2.82 38.99 32.40
C PRO A 35 2.17 39.55 31.13
N SER A 36 2.41 38.92 29.98
CA SER A 36 1.90 39.42 28.69
C SER A 36 0.37 39.34 28.67
N VAL A 37 -0.29 40.42 29.09
CA VAL A 37 -1.72 40.61 28.89
C VAL A 37 -1.90 40.93 27.40
N ILE A 38 -2.20 39.90 26.62
CA ILE A 38 -2.71 40.07 25.26
C ILE A 38 -3.98 40.90 25.40
N LYS A 39 -3.96 42.14 24.89
CA LYS A 39 -5.18 42.97 24.84
C LYS A 39 -6.18 42.23 23.94
N GLU A 40 -7.44 42.11 24.36
CA GLU A 40 -8.51 41.41 23.62
C GLU A 40 -8.62 41.85 22.14
N GLN A 41 -8.21 43.08 21.81
CA GLN A 41 -8.16 43.58 20.43
C GLN A 41 -7.10 42.87 19.56
N ASP A 42 -5.96 42.45 20.11
CA ASP A 42 -4.92 41.71 19.37
C ASP A 42 -5.33 40.25 19.18
N ALA A 43 -6.01 39.65 20.16
CA ALA A 43 -6.63 38.34 20.01
C ALA A 43 -7.76 38.33 18.96
N ALA A 44 -8.55 39.41 18.88
CA ALA A 44 -9.61 39.57 17.88
C ALA A 44 -9.06 39.79 16.46
N LYS A 45 -8.01 40.61 16.31
CA LYS A 45 -7.29 40.76 15.03
C LYS A 45 -6.61 39.47 14.60
N MET A 46 -6.01 38.74 15.54
CA MET A 46 -5.39 37.45 15.30
C MET A 46 -6.43 36.41 14.90
N ARG A 47 -7.56 36.30 15.62
CA ARG A 47 -8.72 35.48 15.19
C ARG A 47 -9.18 35.83 13.79
N ARG A 48 -9.34 37.12 13.46
CA ARG A 48 -9.80 37.56 12.13
C ARG A 48 -8.79 37.22 11.02
N PHE A 49 -7.50 37.35 11.28
CA PHE A 49 -6.41 36.95 10.38
C PHE A 49 -6.34 35.41 10.21
N LEU A 50 -6.57 34.67 11.29
CA LEU A 50 -6.64 33.21 11.32
C LEU A 50 -7.82 32.68 10.51
N PHE A 51 -9.01 33.29 10.63
CA PHE A 51 -10.19 32.93 9.84
C PHE A 51 -9.96 33.17 8.33
N GLN A 52 -9.38 34.32 7.95
CA GLN A 52 -9.12 34.66 6.53
C GLN A 52 -8.17 33.68 5.81
N ARG A 53 -7.17 33.12 6.50
CA ARG A 53 -6.25 32.12 5.88
C ARG A 53 -6.78 30.69 5.91
N THR A 54 -7.70 30.37 6.82
CA THR A 54 -8.35 29.05 6.82
C THR A 54 -9.46 28.90 5.78
N GLU A 55 -9.99 30.01 5.22
CA GLU A 55 -11.16 30.01 4.34
C GLU A 55 -10.87 29.89 2.83
N THR A 56 -9.66 30.18 2.34
CA THR A 56 -9.40 30.19 0.89
C THR A 56 -9.10 28.79 0.34
N ARG A 57 -10.15 27.96 0.21
CA ARG A 57 -10.12 26.71 -0.58
C ARG A 57 -10.45 27.05 -2.04
N SER A 58 -9.45 27.38 -2.86
CA SER A 58 -9.62 27.23 -4.30
C SER A 58 -9.38 25.76 -4.64
N THR A 59 -10.43 25.00 -4.91
CA THR A 59 -10.28 23.66 -5.46
C THR A 59 -9.47 23.76 -6.75
N LYS A 60 -8.35 23.04 -6.84
CA LYS A 60 -7.56 22.92 -8.08
C LYS A 60 -7.96 21.64 -8.83
N TRP A 61 -7.26 21.35 -9.91
CA TRP A 61 -7.56 20.25 -10.84
C TRP A 61 -7.64 18.85 -10.18
N TYR A 62 -6.84 18.56 -9.15
CA TYR A 62 -6.74 17.22 -8.53
C TYR A 62 -7.94 16.85 -7.63
N GLN A 63 -8.90 17.76 -7.44
CA GLN A 63 -10.11 17.52 -6.66
C GLN A 63 -11.35 17.41 -7.56
N ILE A 64 -11.19 17.27 -8.88
CA ILE A 64 -12.32 17.26 -9.82
C ILE A 64 -13.35 16.19 -9.46
N PHE A 65 -12.90 14.99 -9.11
CA PHE A 65 -13.70 13.84 -8.65
C PHE A 65 -13.75 13.70 -7.11
N ASP A 66 -13.83 14.82 -6.38
CA ASP A 66 -14.06 14.77 -4.91
C ASP A 66 -15.39 14.05 -4.63
N THR A 67 -15.41 13.19 -3.61
CA THR A 67 -16.54 12.29 -3.30
C THR A 67 -17.82 13.06 -2.97
N GLU A 68 -17.70 14.31 -2.50
CA GLU A 68 -18.85 15.17 -2.20
C GLU A 68 -19.55 15.71 -3.46
N LYS A 69 -18.96 15.51 -4.64
CA LYS A 69 -19.49 15.96 -5.94
C LYS A 69 -20.08 14.84 -6.80
N LEU A 70 -19.98 13.60 -6.33
CA LEU A 70 -20.40 12.42 -7.06
C LEU A 70 -21.63 11.80 -6.40
N ASP A 71 -22.50 11.23 -7.21
CA ASP A 71 -23.57 10.33 -6.76
C ASP A 71 -23.15 8.85 -6.87
N ASP A 72 -23.98 7.95 -6.34
CA ASP A 72 -23.69 6.52 -6.30
C ASP A 72 -23.60 5.87 -7.69
N GLU A 73 -24.38 6.35 -8.67
CA GLU A 73 -24.41 5.76 -10.02
C GLU A 73 -23.15 6.15 -10.81
N GLN A 74 -22.66 7.38 -10.63
CA GLN A 74 -21.38 7.82 -11.18
C GLN A 74 -20.20 7.01 -10.63
N VAL A 75 -20.24 6.59 -9.36
CA VAL A 75 -19.22 5.68 -8.81
C VAL A 75 -19.22 4.33 -9.54
N VAL A 76 -20.40 3.75 -9.81
CA VAL A 76 -20.51 2.51 -10.59
C VAL A 76 -20.01 2.72 -12.03
N GLY A 77 -20.40 3.82 -12.67
CA GLY A 77 -19.94 4.16 -14.02
C GLY A 77 -18.43 4.32 -14.11
N GLY A 78 -17.83 5.01 -13.14
CA GLY A 78 -16.38 5.17 -13.02
C GLY A 78 -15.67 3.83 -12.80
N HIS A 79 -16.17 2.97 -11.92
CA HIS A 79 -15.59 1.65 -11.69
C HIS A 79 -15.65 0.75 -12.93
N LEU A 80 -16.78 0.70 -13.64
CA LEU A 80 -16.90 -0.07 -14.88
C LEU A 80 -15.93 0.45 -15.95
N ALA A 81 -15.77 1.77 -16.06
CA ALA A 81 -14.83 2.35 -17.01
C ALA A 81 -13.37 1.97 -16.66
N LEU A 82 -12.99 2.02 -15.38
CA LEU A 82 -11.66 1.63 -14.92
C LEU A 82 -11.38 0.13 -15.10
N LEU A 83 -12.39 -0.73 -14.90
CA LEU A 83 -12.29 -2.16 -15.24
C LEU A 83 -12.10 -2.36 -16.75
N GLY A 84 -12.75 -1.54 -17.57
CA GLY A 84 -12.55 -1.52 -19.02
C GLY A 84 -11.12 -1.16 -19.41
N VAL A 85 -10.58 -0.07 -18.84
CA VAL A 85 -9.18 0.36 -19.02
C VAL A 85 -8.20 -0.74 -18.59
N MET A 86 -8.46 -1.40 -17.46
CA MET A 86 -7.65 -2.54 -17.00
C MET A 86 -7.62 -3.66 -18.05
N GLY A 87 -8.76 -3.99 -18.66
CA GLY A 87 -8.83 -4.97 -19.76
C GLY A 87 -7.91 -4.62 -20.93
N PHE A 88 -7.88 -3.36 -21.37
CA PHE A 88 -6.96 -2.91 -22.42
C PHE A 88 -5.50 -3.00 -22.01
N LEU A 89 -5.15 -2.59 -20.78
CA LEU A 89 -3.78 -2.68 -20.28
C LEU A 89 -3.28 -4.14 -20.25
N MET A 90 -4.12 -5.07 -19.79
CA MET A 90 -3.78 -6.50 -19.79
C MET A 90 -3.59 -7.03 -21.21
N ALA A 91 -4.43 -6.62 -22.17
CA ALA A 91 -4.24 -6.99 -23.58
C ALA A 91 -2.92 -6.46 -24.16
N ILE A 92 -2.54 -5.22 -23.83
CA ILE A 92 -1.24 -4.65 -24.20
C ILE A 92 -0.10 -5.49 -23.61
N TYR A 93 -0.20 -5.90 -22.35
CA TYR A 93 0.82 -6.74 -21.71
C TYR A 93 0.92 -8.11 -22.38
N TYR A 94 -0.18 -8.77 -22.72
CA TYR A 94 -0.16 -10.07 -23.39
C TYR A 94 0.50 -10.00 -24.77
N ILE A 95 0.19 -8.98 -25.56
CA ILE A 95 0.81 -8.78 -26.88
C ILE A 95 2.29 -8.44 -26.74
N SER A 96 2.66 -7.66 -25.71
CA SER A 96 4.07 -7.30 -25.45
C SER A 96 4.97 -8.49 -25.09
N GLY A 97 4.38 -9.63 -24.73
CA GLY A 97 5.10 -10.87 -24.40
C GLY A 97 5.39 -11.79 -25.58
N ILE A 98 4.86 -11.48 -26.77
CA ILE A 98 4.97 -12.35 -27.96
C ILE A 98 6.42 -12.36 -28.47
N GLN A 99 7.00 -13.57 -28.56
CA GLN A 99 8.37 -13.79 -29.05
C GLN A 99 8.43 -14.04 -30.56
N VAL A 100 7.42 -14.71 -31.12
CA VAL A 100 7.26 -14.97 -32.55
C VAL A 100 5.79 -14.78 -32.88
N PHE A 101 5.46 -13.93 -33.84
CA PHE A 101 4.08 -13.79 -34.28
C PHE A 101 3.63 -15.01 -35.08
N PRO A 102 2.34 -15.41 -35.03
CA PRO A 102 1.85 -16.62 -35.72
C PRO A 102 2.04 -16.60 -37.25
N TRP A 103 2.25 -15.43 -37.85
CA TRP A 103 2.57 -15.26 -39.27
C TRP A 103 4.09 -15.27 -39.57
N GLY A 104 4.93 -15.71 -38.62
CA GLY A 104 6.37 -15.91 -38.79
C GLY A 104 7.23 -14.65 -38.65
N ALA A 105 6.67 -13.53 -38.17
CA ALA A 105 7.46 -12.33 -37.90
C ALA A 105 8.14 -12.43 -36.51
N PRO A 106 9.40 -11.97 -36.36
CA PRO A 106 10.03 -11.82 -35.05
C PRO A 106 9.17 -10.92 -34.13
N GLY A 107 9.00 -11.36 -32.90
CA GLY A 107 8.26 -10.63 -31.87
C GLY A 107 9.11 -9.60 -31.13
N PHE A 108 8.74 -9.35 -29.87
CA PHE A 108 9.41 -8.39 -29.01
C PHE A 108 10.44 -9.06 -28.11
N HIS A 109 11.50 -8.32 -27.79
CA HIS A 109 12.39 -8.64 -26.68
C HIS A 109 11.66 -8.55 -25.32
N ASP A 110 12.24 -9.16 -24.30
CA ASP A 110 11.71 -9.20 -22.95
C ASP A 110 11.56 -7.78 -22.36
N ASN A 111 10.51 -7.62 -21.55
CA ASN A 111 10.28 -6.41 -20.77
C ASN A 111 9.74 -6.76 -19.38
N TRP A 112 9.97 -5.88 -18.40
CA TRP A 112 9.62 -6.14 -17.01
C TRP A 112 8.11 -6.31 -16.77
N PHE A 113 7.25 -5.68 -17.57
CA PHE A 113 5.81 -5.84 -17.43
C PHE A 113 5.38 -7.28 -17.71
N TYR A 114 5.83 -7.85 -18.83
CA TYR A 114 5.49 -9.22 -19.18
C TYR A 114 6.24 -10.25 -18.32
N LEU A 115 7.53 -10.04 -18.05
CA LEU A 115 8.32 -10.95 -17.19
C LEU A 115 7.69 -11.12 -15.80
N THR A 116 7.04 -10.09 -15.28
CA THR A 116 6.31 -10.15 -13.99
C THR A 116 5.12 -11.10 -14.03
N ILE A 117 4.42 -11.20 -15.17
CA ILE A 117 3.21 -12.03 -15.31
C ILE A 117 3.46 -13.37 -16.01
N LYS A 118 4.65 -13.55 -16.61
CA LYS A 118 5.01 -14.76 -17.36
C LYS A 118 4.85 -16.06 -16.55
N PRO A 119 5.26 -16.15 -15.27
CA PRO A 119 5.03 -17.36 -14.47
C PRO A 119 3.55 -17.73 -14.36
N ARG A 120 2.65 -16.74 -14.30
CA ARG A 120 1.21 -16.99 -14.27
C ARG A 120 0.70 -17.50 -15.62
N MET A 121 1.15 -16.94 -16.74
CA MET A 121 0.78 -17.42 -18.08
C MET A 121 1.24 -18.86 -18.32
N VAL A 122 2.47 -19.19 -17.89
CA VAL A 122 2.99 -20.57 -17.95
C VAL A 122 2.20 -21.51 -17.06
N SER A 123 1.85 -21.10 -15.82
CA SER A 123 1.03 -21.94 -14.94
C SER A 123 -0.36 -22.26 -15.51
N MET A 124 -0.93 -21.34 -16.31
CA MET A 124 -2.23 -21.52 -16.95
C MET A 124 -2.14 -22.31 -18.27
N GLY A 125 -0.94 -22.65 -18.73
CA GLY A 125 -0.71 -23.32 -20.02
C GLY A 125 -0.92 -22.41 -21.24
N ILE A 126 -0.84 -21.09 -21.05
CA ILE A 126 -1.03 -20.09 -22.12
C ILE A 126 0.30 -19.79 -22.81
N ASP A 127 1.36 -19.61 -22.01
CA ASP A 127 2.74 -19.37 -22.47
C ASP A 127 3.66 -20.54 -22.07
N THR A 128 4.91 -20.51 -22.54
CA THR A 128 5.88 -21.59 -22.38
C THR A 128 7.29 -21.06 -22.07
N TYR A 129 8.14 -21.94 -21.54
CA TYR A 129 9.59 -21.72 -21.39
C TYR A 129 10.43 -22.43 -22.46
N SER A 130 9.78 -23.04 -23.45
CA SER A 130 10.45 -23.64 -24.61
C SER A 130 10.80 -22.59 -25.67
N THR A 131 11.90 -22.82 -26.39
CA THR A 131 12.34 -22.00 -27.54
C THR A 131 12.01 -22.63 -28.89
N ARG A 132 11.29 -23.76 -28.90
CA ARG A 132 10.90 -24.44 -30.15
C ARG A 132 9.84 -23.61 -30.89
N SER A 133 9.95 -23.53 -32.21
CA SER A 133 9.05 -22.73 -33.05
C SER A 133 7.57 -23.07 -32.83
N VAL A 134 7.21 -24.35 -32.80
CA VAL A 134 5.82 -24.82 -32.61
C VAL A 134 5.25 -24.33 -31.27
N ASP A 135 6.07 -24.38 -30.20
CA ASP A 135 5.64 -23.98 -28.86
C ASP A 135 5.44 -22.45 -28.80
N LEU A 136 6.32 -21.68 -29.44
CA LEU A 136 6.24 -20.21 -29.51
C LEU A 136 5.06 -19.72 -30.37
N GLU A 137 4.80 -20.37 -31.51
CA GLU A 137 3.67 -20.05 -32.39
C GLU A 137 2.32 -20.33 -31.70
N GLN A 138 2.23 -21.43 -30.95
CA GLN A 138 1.04 -21.76 -30.17
C GLN A 138 0.84 -20.76 -29.02
N ALA A 139 1.90 -20.44 -28.27
CA ALA A 139 1.85 -19.44 -27.20
C ALA A 139 1.41 -18.07 -27.73
N ALA A 140 1.93 -17.64 -28.87
CA ALA A 140 1.54 -16.38 -29.49
C ALA A 140 0.07 -16.37 -29.93
N THR A 141 -0.43 -17.48 -30.49
CA THR A 141 -1.85 -17.63 -30.86
C THR A 141 -2.74 -17.53 -29.62
N ASN A 142 -2.37 -18.20 -28.53
CA ASN A 142 -3.09 -18.13 -27.26
C ASN A 142 -3.10 -16.69 -26.70
N LEU A 143 -1.94 -16.03 -26.65
CA LEU A 143 -1.80 -14.66 -26.14
C LEU A 143 -2.64 -13.66 -26.95
N LEU A 144 -2.63 -13.77 -28.28
CA LEU A 144 -3.48 -12.93 -29.15
C LEU A 144 -4.98 -13.19 -28.93
N GLY A 145 -5.38 -14.46 -28.78
CA GLY A 145 -6.76 -14.83 -28.47
C GLY A 145 -7.24 -14.23 -27.14
N TRP A 146 -6.43 -14.34 -26.09
CA TRP A 146 -6.71 -13.75 -24.79
C TRP A 146 -6.71 -12.22 -24.84
N ALA A 147 -5.78 -11.60 -25.56
CA ALA A 147 -5.74 -10.15 -25.75
C ALA A 147 -7.01 -9.64 -26.44
N LEU A 148 -7.47 -10.31 -27.50
CA LEU A 148 -8.71 -9.97 -28.19
C LEU A 148 -9.93 -10.05 -27.26
N LEU A 149 -10.03 -11.12 -26.46
CA LEU A 149 -11.10 -11.28 -25.48
C LEU A 149 -11.10 -10.13 -24.46
N HIS A 150 -9.92 -9.70 -23.99
CA HIS A 150 -9.77 -8.59 -23.05
C HIS A 150 -10.13 -7.24 -23.69
N VAL A 151 -9.78 -7.01 -24.96
CA VAL A 151 -10.17 -5.80 -25.72
C VAL A 151 -11.68 -5.72 -25.89
N ILE A 152 -12.33 -6.82 -26.28
CA ILE A 152 -13.78 -6.88 -26.45
C ILE A 152 -14.48 -6.64 -25.10
N SER A 153 -14.05 -7.36 -24.06
CA SER A 153 -14.63 -7.22 -22.71
C SER A 153 -14.41 -5.82 -22.15
N GLY A 154 -13.22 -5.25 -22.35
CA GLY A 154 -12.88 -3.89 -21.93
C GLY A 154 -13.74 -2.83 -22.62
N SER A 155 -14.01 -3.00 -23.93
CA SER A 155 -14.90 -2.12 -24.70
C SER A 155 -16.34 -2.17 -24.18
N ILE A 156 -16.86 -3.37 -23.88
CA ILE A 156 -18.20 -3.56 -23.32
C ILE A 156 -18.30 -2.89 -21.93
N LEU A 157 -17.28 -3.04 -21.09
CA LEU A 157 -17.24 -2.43 -19.76
C LEU A 157 -17.14 -0.89 -19.82
N LEU A 158 -16.33 -0.34 -20.73
CA LEU A 158 -16.29 1.11 -20.97
C LEU A 158 -17.67 1.65 -21.40
N PHE A 159 -18.34 0.95 -22.31
CA PHE A 159 -19.70 1.32 -22.72
C PHE A 159 -20.69 1.23 -21.56
N GLY A 160 -20.60 0.19 -20.73
CA GLY A 160 -21.36 0.08 -19.49
C GLY A 160 -21.08 1.24 -18.52
N GLY A 161 -19.82 1.65 -18.40
CA GLY A 161 -19.41 2.81 -17.61
C GLY A 161 -20.05 4.11 -18.08
N TRP A 162 -20.03 4.36 -19.39
CA TRP A 162 -20.72 5.51 -20.01
C TRP A 162 -22.22 5.53 -19.69
N ARG A 163 -22.89 4.36 -19.77
CA ARG A 163 -24.33 4.24 -19.49
C ARG A 163 -24.70 4.61 -18.05
N HIS A 164 -23.93 4.15 -17.08
CA HIS A 164 -24.16 4.46 -15.67
C HIS A 164 -23.77 5.91 -15.33
N TRP A 165 -22.61 6.39 -15.82
CA TRP A 165 -22.14 7.75 -15.55
C TRP A 165 -23.13 8.83 -16.02
N THR A 166 -23.84 8.56 -17.12
CA THR A 166 -24.82 9.47 -17.73
C THR A 166 -26.26 9.22 -17.27
N HIS A 167 -26.48 8.38 -16.25
CA HIS A 167 -27.82 8.02 -15.74
C HIS A 167 -28.76 7.47 -16.82
N ASN A 168 -28.22 6.71 -17.77
CA ASN A 168 -28.92 6.28 -18.97
C ASN A 168 -29.05 4.74 -19.03
N LEU A 169 -29.69 4.17 -18.02
CA LEU A 169 -30.00 2.75 -17.89
C LEU A 169 -31.19 2.35 -18.77
N THR A 170 -31.07 2.53 -20.09
CA THR A 170 -32.08 2.12 -21.07
C THR A 170 -31.57 0.94 -21.89
N ASN A 171 -32.41 -0.08 -22.07
CA ASN A 171 -32.11 -1.16 -22.98
C ASN A 171 -32.15 -0.64 -24.43
N PRO A 172 -31.06 -0.77 -25.22
CA PRO A 172 -30.98 -0.22 -26.56
C PRO A 172 -31.86 -0.96 -27.59
N PHE A 173 -32.31 -2.17 -27.29
CA PHE A 173 -33.11 -3.01 -28.19
C PHE A 173 -34.62 -2.90 -27.92
N THR A 174 -35.01 -2.74 -26.65
CA THR A 174 -36.43 -2.72 -26.25
C THR A 174 -36.93 -1.35 -25.81
N GLY A 175 -36.02 -0.38 -25.62
CA GLY A 175 -36.36 0.95 -25.09
C GLY A 175 -36.76 0.94 -23.61
N ARG A 176 -36.68 -0.20 -22.91
CA ARG A 176 -37.06 -0.32 -21.49
C ARG A 176 -36.08 0.46 -20.62
N ALA A 177 -36.59 1.41 -19.84
CA ALA A 177 -35.84 2.11 -18.81
C ALA A 177 -35.71 1.26 -17.53
N GLY A 178 -34.56 1.36 -16.86
CA GLY A 178 -34.27 0.78 -15.55
C GLY A 178 -34.15 1.88 -14.49
N ASN A 179 -34.53 1.55 -13.25
CA ASN A 179 -34.33 2.41 -12.09
C ASN A 179 -33.18 1.84 -11.25
N PHE A 180 -32.15 2.64 -10.97
CA PHE A 180 -31.01 2.24 -10.14
C PHE A 180 -31.44 1.82 -8.72
N ARG A 181 -32.54 2.38 -8.22
CA ARG A 181 -33.08 2.07 -6.89
C ARG A 181 -34.05 0.91 -6.84
N ASP A 182 -34.50 0.36 -7.97
CA ASP A 182 -35.48 -0.74 -7.98
C ASP A 182 -35.25 -1.65 -9.20
N PHE A 183 -34.41 -2.66 -9.01
CA PHE A 183 -34.15 -3.72 -9.98
C PHE A 183 -34.06 -5.08 -9.29
N ARG A 184 -34.38 -6.15 -10.04
CA ARG A 184 -34.25 -7.53 -9.54
C ARG A 184 -32.88 -8.07 -9.93
N PHE A 185 -32.02 -8.30 -8.93
CA PHE A 185 -30.65 -8.78 -9.13
C PHE A 185 -30.60 -10.22 -9.67
N LEU A 186 -31.41 -11.11 -9.09
CA LEU A 186 -31.69 -12.45 -9.60
C LEU A 186 -33.20 -12.67 -9.50
N GLY A 187 -33.82 -13.27 -10.52
CA GLY A 187 -35.27 -13.55 -10.49
C GLY A 187 -35.58 -14.77 -9.61
N LYS A 188 -35.29 -15.96 -10.14
CA LYS A 188 -35.47 -17.26 -9.48
C LYS A 188 -34.27 -18.15 -9.83
N PHE A 189 -33.67 -18.80 -8.85
CA PHE A 189 -32.61 -19.81 -9.06
C PHE A 189 -32.98 -21.07 -8.29
N GLY A 190 -33.36 -22.13 -9.01
CA GLY A 190 -33.96 -23.32 -8.39
C GLY A 190 -35.28 -22.99 -7.68
N ASP A 191 -35.49 -23.54 -6.48
CA ASP A 191 -36.66 -23.25 -5.63
C ASP A 191 -36.51 -21.97 -4.78
N VAL A 192 -35.34 -21.33 -4.84
CA VAL A 192 -35.08 -20.06 -4.15
C VAL A 192 -35.61 -18.92 -5.01
N VAL A 193 -36.71 -18.32 -4.57
CA VAL A 193 -37.20 -17.06 -5.12
C VAL A 193 -36.42 -15.93 -4.43
N PHE A 194 -35.55 -15.25 -5.18
CA PHE A 194 -34.92 -14.00 -4.74
C PHE A 194 -35.96 -12.87 -4.78
N SER A 195 -36.96 -12.97 -3.90
CA SER A 195 -38.01 -11.97 -3.73
C SER A 195 -37.57 -10.91 -2.74
N GLY A 196 -36.61 -10.08 -3.16
CA GLY A 196 -36.19 -8.90 -2.42
C GLY A 196 -36.18 -7.69 -3.34
N THR A 197 -36.78 -6.59 -2.89
CA THR A 197 -36.47 -5.25 -3.38
C THR A 197 -34.95 -5.04 -3.38
N SER A 198 -34.45 -4.26 -4.33
CA SER A 198 -33.10 -3.70 -4.38
C SER A 198 -32.55 -3.19 -3.04
N ALA A 199 -31.23 -2.96 -2.97
CA ALA A 199 -30.58 -2.37 -1.79
C ALA A 199 -30.80 -0.85 -1.72
N LYS A 200 -31.21 -0.34 -0.55
CA LYS A 200 -31.36 1.11 -0.29
C LYS A 200 -30.17 1.72 0.45
N SER A 201 -29.41 0.91 1.19
CA SER A 201 -28.22 1.30 1.93
C SER A 201 -27.07 0.35 1.65
N TYR A 202 -25.83 0.76 1.96
CA TYR A 202 -24.64 -0.03 1.64
C TYR A 202 -24.57 -1.36 2.42
N LYS A 203 -25.13 -1.42 3.63
CA LYS A 203 -25.23 -2.69 4.39
C LYS A 203 -26.15 -3.71 3.71
N ASP A 204 -27.19 -3.24 3.00
CA ASP A 204 -28.12 -4.09 2.27
C ASP A 204 -27.52 -4.54 0.93
N ALA A 205 -26.55 -3.78 0.39
CA ALA A 205 -25.81 -4.13 -0.81
C ALA A 205 -24.74 -5.23 -0.57
N LEU A 206 -24.24 -5.36 0.67
CA LEU A 206 -23.19 -6.33 1.02
C LEU A 206 -23.60 -7.78 0.72
N GLY A 207 -24.82 -8.18 1.07
CA GLY A 207 -25.33 -9.53 0.82
C GLY A 207 -25.31 -9.90 -0.67
N PRO A 208 -25.97 -9.11 -1.54
CA PRO A 208 -25.91 -9.27 -3.00
C PRO A 208 -24.48 -9.23 -3.57
N HIS A 209 -23.58 -8.41 -3.02
CA HIS A 209 -22.18 -8.38 -3.47
C HIS A 209 -21.44 -9.70 -3.18
N ALA A 210 -21.66 -10.33 -2.01
CA ALA A 210 -21.10 -11.65 -1.72
C ALA A 210 -21.63 -12.72 -2.69
N VAL A 211 -22.91 -12.64 -3.06
CA VAL A 211 -23.48 -13.49 -4.13
C VAL A 211 -22.81 -13.19 -5.47
N TYR A 212 -22.61 -11.93 -5.84
CA TYR A 212 -21.90 -11.56 -7.08
C TYR A 212 -20.48 -12.14 -7.11
N MET A 213 -19.71 -12.01 -6.03
CA MET A 213 -18.37 -12.60 -5.90
C MET A 213 -18.40 -14.13 -6.04
N SER A 214 -19.42 -14.80 -5.49
CA SER A 214 -19.57 -16.24 -5.66
C SER A 214 -19.69 -16.65 -7.14
N LEU A 215 -20.41 -15.85 -7.95
CA LEU A 215 -20.53 -16.09 -9.38
C LEU A 215 -19.20 -15.89 -10.12
N LEU A 216 -18.35 -14.97 -9.66
CA LEU A 216 -16.99 -14.82 -10.18
C LEU A 216 -16.12 -16.05 -9.86
N PHE A 217 -16.19 -16.57 -8.63
CA PHE A 217 -15.49 -17.81 -8.27
C PHE A 217 -15.97 -19.02 -9.07
N LEU A 218 -17.28 -19.16 -9.25
CA LEU A 218 -17.87 -20.20 -10.09
C LEU A 218 -17.41 -20.05 -11.55
N GLY A 219 -17.48 -18.84 -12.10
CA GLY A 219 -17.04 -18.54 -13.46
C GLY A 219 -15.57 -18.86 -13.68
N TRP A 220 -14.70 -18.53 -12.72
CA TRP A 220 -13.28 -18.86 -12.78
C TRP A 220 -13.03 -20.37 -12.81
N GLY A 221 -13.69 -21.14 -11.93
CA GLY A 221 -13.57 -22.60 -11.92
C GLY A 221 -14.02 -23.25 -13.23
N LEU A 222 -15.10 -22.72 -13.83
CA LEU A 222 -15.58 -23.19 -15.13
C LEU A 222 -14.63 -22.84 -16.28
N ILE A 223 -14.03 -21.65 -16.27
CA ILE A 223 -13.02 -21.26 -17.28
C ILE A 223 -11.79 -22.17 -17.17
N MET A 224 -11.27 -22.37 -15.96
CA MET A 224 -10.10 -23.24 -15.75
C MET A 224 -10.38 -24.68 -16.20
N TRP A 225 -11.56 -25.22 -15.86
CA TRP A 225 -11.91 -26.59 -16.19
C TRP A 225 -12.21 -26.78 -17.69
N LEU A 226 -13.08 -25.95 -18.26
CA LEU A 226 -13.64 -26.17 -19.59
C LEU A 226 -12.79 -25.56 -20.70
N ALA A 227 -12.11 -24.44 -20.45
CA ALA A 227 -11.30 -23.76 -21.46
C ALA A 227 -9.81 -24.08 -21.35
N LEU A 228 -9.28 -24.24 -20.13
CA LEU A 228 -7.85 -24.51 -19.89
C LEU A 228 -7.55 -25.98 -19.59
N GLY A 229 -8.57 -26.83 -19.38
CA GLY A 229 -8.41 -28.27 -19.17
C GLY A 229 -8.01 -28.70 -17.75
N TRP A 230 -7.97 -27.77 -16.79
CA TRP A 230 -7.58 -28.05 -15.40
C TRP A 230 -8.77 -28.53 -14.57
N ALA A 231 -8.97 -29.85 -14.49
CA ALA A 231 -10.05 -30.46 -13.72
C ALA A 231 -9.98 -30.15 -12.21
N PRO A 232 -11.12 -30.00 -11.50
CA PRO A 232 -11.15 -29.71 -10.07
C PRO A 232 -10.73 -30.93 -9.23
N ILE A 233 -9.44 -31.03 -8.93
CA ILE A 233 -8.86 -32.12 -8.13
C ILE A 233 -8.22 -31.51 -6.88
N PRO A 234 -8.51 -32.02 -5.67
CA PRO A 234 -7.98 -31.49 -4.42
C PRO A 234 -6.53 -31.93 -4.16
N ASP A 235 -5.64 -31.66 -5.12
CA ASP A 235 -4.19 -31.87 -5.01
C ASP A 235 -3.47 -30.54 -4.85
N PHE A 236 -3.07 -30.22 -3.62
CA PHE A 236 -2.45 -28.95 -3.23
C PHE A 236 -0.97 -28.82 -3.65
N GLN A 237 -0.45 -29.76 -4.45
CA GLN A 237 0.86 -29.63 -5.09
C GLN A 237 0.75 -29.16 -6.55
N THR A 238 -0.44 -29.19 -7.15
CA THR A 238 -0.68 -28.82 -8.55
C THR A 238 -1.75 -27.74 -8.69
N ILE A 239 -1.81 -27.10 -9.87
CA ILE A 239 -2.76 -26.01 -10.14
C ILE A 239 -4.22 -26.48 -10.12
N ASN A 240 -4.48 -27.78 -10.26
CA ASN A 240 -5.83 -28.35 -10.15
C ASN A 240 -6.54 -28.01 -8.83
N SER A 241 -5.77 -27.79 -7.75
CA SER A 241 -6.32 -27.31 -6.48
C SER A 241 -6.93 -25.91 -6.58
N GLU A 242 -6.45 -25.03 -7.48
CA GLU A 242 -7.04 -23.72 -7.71
C GLU A 242 -8.46 -23.86 -8.28
N THR A 243 -8.65 -24.72 -9.29
CA THR A 243 -9.97 -25.04 -9.84
C THR A 243 -10.88 -25.61 -8.75
N PHE A 244 -10.39 -26.55 -7.93
CA PHE A 244 -11.17 -27.12 -6.83
C PHE A 244 -11.58 -26.04 -5.81
N MET A 245 -10.64 -25.20 -5.37
CA MET A 245 -10.88 -24.18 -4.36
C MET A 245 -11.83 -23.09 -4.85
N SER A 246 -11.87 -22.77 -6.15
CA SER A 246 -12.85 -21.80 -6.66
C SER A 246 -14.29 -22.28 -6.47
N PHE A 247 -14.58 -23.58 -6.63
CA PHE A 247 -15.90 -24.14 -6.33
C PHE A 247 -16.20 -24.16 -4.83
N VAL A 248 -15.20 -24.43 -3.98
CA VAL A 248 -15.35 -24.32 -2.52
C VAL A 248 -15.72 -22.90 -2.12
N TRP A 249 -15.00 -21.90 -2.66
CA TRP A 249 -15.27 -20.50 -2.38
C TRP A 249 -16.62 -20.04 -2.94
N PHE A 250 -17.05 -20.53 -4.10
CA PHE A 250 -18.42 -20.30 -4.58
C PHE A 250 -19.46 -20.70 -3.52
N VAL A 251 -19.37 -21.91 -2.96
CA VAL A 251 -20.31 -22.39 -1.95
C VAL A 251 -20.30 -21.49 -0.70
N VAL A 252 -19.10 -21.16 -0.19
CA VAL A 252 -18.94 -20.34 1.01
C VAL A 252 -19.52 -18.93 0.81
N PHE A 253 -19.12 -18.24 -0.26
CA PHE A 253 -19.56 -16.87 -0.53
C PHE A 253 -21.05 -16.78 -0.86
N PHE A 254 -21.60 -17.79 -1.56
CA PHE A 254 -23.02 -17.83 -1.87
C PHE A 254 -23.86 -17.99 -0.59
N ALA A 255 -23.50 -18.93 0.28
CA ALA A 255 -24.19 -19.14 1.56
C ALA A 255 -24.08 -17.90 2.48
N LEU A 256 -22.89 -17.30 2.56
CA LEU A 256 -22.67 -16.08 3.35
C LEU A 256 -23.46 -14.89 2.80
N GLY A 257 -23.55 -14.76 1.47
CA GLY A 257 -24.35 -13.73 0.81
C GLY A 257 -25.83 -13.83 1.14
N ILE A 258 -26.41 -15.04 1.15
CA ILE A 258 -27.80 -15.26 1.58
C ILE A 258 -28.00 -14.86 3.05
N TYR A 259 -27.05 -15.23 3.92
CA TYR A 259 -27.12 -14.87 5.33
C TYR A 259 -27.15 -13.35 5.53
N TRP A 260 -26.22 -12.61 4.91
CA TRP A 260 -26.13 -11.15 5.03
C TRP A 260 -27.23 -10.39 4.30
N TRP A 261 -27.80 -10.96 3.24
CA TRP A 261 -28.99 -10.40 2.62
C TRP A 261 -30.17 -10.36 3.60
N ASN A 262 -30.36 -11.46 4.35
CA ASN A 262 -31.42 -11.54 5.36
C ASN A 262 -31.06 -10.86 6.69
N ASN A 263 -29.77 -10.76 7.01
CA ASN A 263 -29.26 -10.21 8.26
C ASN A 263 -28.13 -9.20 8.00
N PRO A 264 -28.43 -7.98 7.52
CA PRO A 264 -27.41 -6.97 7.24
C PRO A 264 -26.62 -6.62 8.51
N PRO A 265 -25.29 -6.52 8.45
CA PRO A 265 -24.48 -6.15 9.61
C PRO A 265 -24.76 -4.70 10.03
N ASN A 266 -24.62 -4.43 11.33
CA ASN A 266 -24.91 -3.12 11.91
C ASN A 266 -23.67 -2.47 12.54
N ALA A 267 -22.59 -2.39 11.78
CA ALA A 267 -21.43 -1.61 12.17
C ALA A 267 -21.67 -0.13 11.87
N ALA A 268 -21.99 0.66 12.91
CA ALA A 268 -22.12 2.12 12.86
C ALA A 268 -23.13 2.64 11.82
N THR A 269 -24.37 2.86 12.26
CA THR A 269 -25.48 3.44 11.49
C THR A 269 -25.16 4.74 10.72
N HIS A 270 -24.06 5.45 11.07
CA HIS A 270 -23.61 6.67 10.39
C HIS A 270 -22.50 6.46 9.34
N LEU A 271 -21.82 5.30 9.34
CA LEU A 271 -20.83 4.94 8.31
C LEU A 271 -21.50 4.30 7.08
N ASN A 272 -22.69 3.76 7.27
CA ASN A 272 -23.39 2.96 6.26
C ASN A 272 -23.94 3.77 5.08
N ASP A 273 -24.06 5.10 5.19
CA ASP A 273 -24.67 5.94 4.14
C ASP A 273 -23.77 7.14 3.75
N ASP A 274 -22.53 7.21 4.23
CA ASP A 274 -21.55 8.23 3.81
C ASP A 274 -20.46 7.61 2.93
N MET A 275 -20.45 8.00 1.66
CA MET A 275 -19.52 7.50 0.64
C MET A 275 -18.05 7.66 1.05
N LYS A 276 -17.69 8.76 1.74
CA LYS A 276 -16.31 9.03 2.15
C LYS A 276 -15.89 8.14 3.31
N ALA A 277 -16.77 7.99 4.30
CA ALA A 277 -16.50 7.21 5.49
C ALA A 277 -16.35 5.73 5.14
N ALA A 278 -17.30 5.15 4.39
CA ALA A 278 -17.20 3.78 3.90
C ALA A 278 -15.94 3.57 3.04
N PHE A 279 -15.69 4.45 2.06
CA PHE A 279 -14.50 4.38 1.21
C PHE A 279 -13.20 4.37 2.02
N SER A 280 -13.07 5.23 3.03
CA SER A 280 -11.85 5.30 3.85
C SER A 280 -11.55 4.00 4.60
N VAL A 281 -12.58 3.33 5.11
CA VAL A 281 -12.47 2.04 5.79
C VAL A 281 -12.08 0.93 4.82
N HIS A 282 -12.72 0.89 3.64
CA HIS A 282 -12.38 -0.09 2.62
C HIS A 282 -10.95 0.10 2.10
N LEU A 283 -10.54 1.33 1.83
CA LEU A 283 -9.19 1.62 1.33
C LEU A 283 -8.11 1.21 2.34
N THR A 284 -8.31 1.50 3.63
CA THR A 284 -7.34 1.06 4.65
C THR A 284 -7.33 -0.46 4.80
N ALA A 285 -8.49 -1.13 4.74
CA ALA A 285 -8.57 -2.58 4.85
C ALA A 285 -7.88 -3.27 3.65
N ILE A 286 -8.14 -2.79 2.42
CA ILE A 286 -7.47 -3.26 1.20
C ILE A 286 -5.96 -3.05 1.28
N GLY A 287 -5.49 -1.97 1.92
CA GLY A 287 -4.06 -1.78 2.19
C GLY A 287 -3.43 -2.94 2.96
N TYR A 288 -4.07 -3.40 4.04
CA TYR A 288 -3.60 -4.57 4.80
C TYR A 288 -3.74 -5.88 4.03
N ILE A 289 -4.80 -6.06 3.24
CA ILE A 289 -4.94 -7.23 2.36
C ILE A 289 -3.78 -7.28 1.37
N ASN A 290 -3.40 -6.14 0.78
CA ASN A 290 -2.30 -6.08 -0.19
C ASN A 290 -0.95 -6.40 0.46
N ILE A 291 -0.70 -5.93 1.68
CA ILE A 291 0.51 -6.30 2.45
C ILE A 291 0.53 -7.83 2.69
N ALA A 292 -0.61 -8.41 3.10
CA ALA A 292 -0.71 -9.85 3.35
C ALA A 292 -0.41 -10.66 2.07
N LEU A 293 -0.98 -10.27 0.93
CA LEU A 293 -0.70 -10.92 -0.36
C LEU A 293 0.76 -10.79 -0.78
N GLY A 294 1.42 -9.65 -0.52
CA GLY A 294 2.86 -9.49 -0.77
C GLY A 294 3.71 -10.48 0.03
N VAL A 295 3.40 -10.66 1.32
CA VAL A 295 4.09 -11.63 2.19
C VAL A 295 3.77 -13.08 1.78
N ILE A 296 2.50 -13.40 1.50
CA ILE A 296 2.09 -14.74 1.05
C ILE A 296 2.80 -15.10 -0.26
N ALA A 297 2.83 -14.19 -1.24
CA ALA A 297 3.51 -14.38 -2.52
C ALA A 297 5.01 -14.68 -2.33
N PHE A 298 5.68 -13.89 -1.46
CA PHE A 298 7.10 -14.09 -1.18
C PHE A 298 7.38 -15.51 -0.67
N VAL A 299 6.60 -16.00 0.29
CA VAL A 299 6.78 -17.34 0.87
C VAL A 299 6.35 -18.44 -0.10
N ALA A 300 5.22 -18.26 -0.79
CA ALA A 300 4.64 -19.27 -1.68
C ALA A 300 5.50 -19.53 -2.93
N PHE A 301 6.03 -18.48 -3.56
CA PHE A 301 6.80 -18.62 -4.80
C PHE A 301 8.18 -19.27 -4.61
N GLN A 302 8.62 -19.43 -3.37
CA GLN A 302 9.84 -20.15 -3.01
C GLN A 302 9.60 -21.64 -2.70
N GLN A 303 8.34 -22.10 -2.69
CA GLN A 303 8.01 -23.49 -2.40
C GLN A 303 8.35 -24.42 -3.57
N PRO A 304 8.63 -25.72 -3.31
CA PRO A 304 8.88 -26.70 -4.37
C PRO A 304 7.75 -26.81 -5.41
N SER A 305 6.49 -26.65 -5.00
CA SER A 305 5.32 -26.68 -5.91
C SER A 305 5.32 -25.55 -6.95
N PHE A 306 5.98 -24.41 -6.66
CA PHE A 306 6.10 -23.27 -7.57
C PHE A 306 7.41 -23.28 -8.38
N ALA A 307 8.32 -24.20 -8.10
CA ALA A 307 9.61 -24.31 -8.79
C ALA A 307 9.49 -24.44 -10.34
N PRO A 308 8.50 -25.18 -10.90
CA PRO A 308 8.32 -25.26 -12.36
C PRO A 308 8.04 -23.91 -13.04
N TYR A 309 7.55 -22.91 -12.29
CA TYR A 309 7.15 -21.62 -12.84
C TYR A 309 8.14 -20.51 -12.54
N TYR A 310 8.80 -20.54 -11.38
CA TYR A 310 9.74 -19.48 -10.97
C TYR A 310 11.20 -19.88 -11.13
N LYS A 311 11.63 -21.04 -10.61
CA LYS A 311 13.04 -21.45 -10.70
C LYS A 311 13.47 -21.79 -12.12
N GLN A 312 12.53 -22.17 -12.99
CA GLN A 312 12.83 -22.38 -14.40
C GLN A 312 13.31 -21.11 -15.11
N LEU A 313 12.99 -19.91 -14.58
CA LEU A 313 13.51 -18.65 -15.12
C LEU A 313 15.04 -18.59 -15.07
N ASP A 314 15.68 -19.22 -14.08
CA ASP A 314 17.14 -19.21 -13.95
C ASP A 314 17.80 -20.01 -15.09
N ASN A 315 17.11 -21.03 -15.62
CA ASN A 315 17.61 -21.85 -16.72
C ASN A 315 17.44 -21.21 -18.11
N LEU A 316 16.92 -19.97 -18.17
CA LEU A 316 16.65 -19.26 -19.42
C LEU A 316 17.70 -18.19 -19.73
N VAL A 317 17.72 -17.77 -20.98
CA VAL A 317 18.48 -16.62 -21.47
C VAL A 317 17.48 -15.52 -21.84
N PHE A 318 17.73 -14.31 -21.36
CA PHE A 318 16.83 -13.17 -21.56
C PHE A 318 17.48 -12.11 -22.45
N TYR A 319 16.65 -11.41 -23.21
CA TYR A 319 17.04 -10.26 -24.03
C TYR A 319 16.15 -9.09 -23.63
N LEU A 320 16.65 -8.16 -22.81
CA LEU A 320 15.86 -7.03 -22.33
C LEU A 320 16.23 -5.74 -23.05
N TYR A 321 15.24 -4.87 -23.28
CA TYR A 321 15.50 -3.51 -23.74
C TYR A 321 16.35 -2.74 -22.71
N GLY A 322 17.44 -2.11 -23.18
CA GLY A 322 18.36 -1.35 -22.34
C GLY A 322 19.54 -2.15 -21.77
N GLU A 323 19.65 -3.44 -22.08
CA GLU A 323 20.84 -4.24 -21.79
C GLU A 323 22.06 -3.77 -22.60
N PRO A 324 23.29 -4.08 -22.16
CA PRO A 324 24.49 -3.90 -22.97
C PRO A 324 24.30 -4.53 -24.36
N PHE A 325 24.62 -3.75 -25.39
CA PHE A 325 24.57 -4.20 -26.78
C PHE A 325 25.98 -4.41 -27.32
N ASN A 326 26.09 -5.15 -28.41
CA ASN A 326 27.35 -5.40 -29.10
C ASN A 326 27.94 -4.07 -29.62
N ARG A 327 28.91 -3.53 -28.88
CA ARG A 327 29.48 -2.22 -29.17
C ARG A 327 30.29 -2.28 -30.45
N VAL A 328 30.32 -1.14 -31.14
CA VAL A 328 31.13 -0.96 -32.35
C VAL A 328 32.12 0.17 -32.13
N SER A 329 33.26 0.09 -32.81
CA SER A 329 34.27 1.14 -32.81
C SER A 329 33.79 2.41 -33.54
N TYR A 330 34.48 3.54 -33.32
CA TYR A 330 34.12 4.82 -33.93
C TYR A 330 34.24 4.85 -35.45
N ASP A 331 35.10 3.99 -36.01
CA ASP A 331 35.35 3.83 -37.44
C ASP A 331 34.48 2.73 -38.08
N PHE A 332 33.43 2.27 -37.38
CA PHE A 332 32.56 1.21 -37.88
C PHE A 332 31.74 1.65 -39.09
N VAL A 333 31.97 0.99 -40.23
CA VAL A 333 31.22 1.18 -41.47
C VAL A 333 30.73 -0.17 -41.96
N GLN A 334 29.43 -0.30 -42.21
CA GLN A 334 28.81 -1.49 -42.79
C GLN A 334 28.09 -1.14 -44.09
N GLU A 335 28.49 -1.78 -45.19
CA GLU A 335 27.87 -1.62 -46.51
C GLU A 335 27.49 -3.00 -47.06
N GLY A 336 26.27 -3.14 -47.58
CA GLY A 336 25.80 -4.40 -48.17
C GLY A 336 25.84 -5.61 -47.23
N GLY A 337 25.77 -5.39 -45.91
CA GLY A 337 25.88 -6.43 -44.90
C GLY A 337 27.30 -6.83 -44.52
N GLN A 338 28.33 -6.33 -45.22
CA GLN A 338 29.73 -6.55 -44.89
C GLN A 338 30.32 -5.40 -44.08
N ILE A 339 31.18 -5.74 -43.11
CA ILE A 339 31.93 -4.76 -42.32
C ILE A 339 33.08 -4.26 -43.18
N VAL A 340 33.05 -2.98 -43.54
CA VAL A 340 34.05 -2.31 -44.40
C VAL A 340 35.20 -1.75 -43.57
N SER A 341 34.91 -1.25 -42.37
CA SER A 341 35.89 -0.75 -41.40
C SER A 341 35.35 -0.85 -39.98
N GLY A 342 36.26 -0.71 -39.00
CA GLY A 342 35.96 -0.88 -37.59
C GLY A 342 35.78 -2.32 -37.14
N SER A 343 35.53 -2.48 -35.84
CA SER A 343 35.32 -3.78 -35.20
C SER A 343 34.08 -3.75 -34.31
N LYS A 344 33.52 -4.93 -34.10
CA LYS A 344 32.48 -5.19 -33.10
C LYS A 344 33.09 -5.95 -31.93
N GLU A 345 32.56 -5.73 -30.74
CA GLU A 345 33.08 -6.32 -29.49
C GLU A 345 33.03 -7.85 -29.54
N PHE A 346 31.92 -8.42 -29.99
CA PHE A 346 31.75 -9.86 -30.14
C PHE A 346 31.48 -10.26 -31.59
N ALA A 347 32.29 -11.21 -32.08
CA ALA A 347 32.28 -11.70 -33.46
C ALA A 347 30.95 -12.38 -33.85
N GLU A 348 30.27 -12.99 -32.89
CA GLU A 348 29.10 -13.84 -33.10
C GLU A 348 27.79 -13.04 -33.23
N PHE A 349 27.75 -11.83 -32.67
CA PHE A 349 26.54 -11.02 -32.63
C PHE A 349 26.52 -9.96 -33.73
N ALA A 350 25.33 -9.57 -34.21
CA ALA A 350 25.21 -8.46 -35.14
C ALA A 350 25.65 -7.14 -34.48
N PRO A 351 26.05 -6.11 -35.26
CA PRO A 351 26.31 -4.77 -34.74
C PRO A 351 25.10 -4.24 -33.97
N TYR A 352 25.32 -3.65 -32.79
CA TYR A 352 24.26 -3.13 -31.92
C TYR A 352 23.22 -4.17 -31.43
N ALA A 353 23.45 -5.47 -31.63
CA ALA A 353 22.57 -6.51 -31.11
C ALA A 353 22.60 -6.52 -29.58
N ILE A 354 21.44 -6.74 -28.96
CA ILE A 354 21.35 -6.93 -27.51
C ILE A 354 22.09 -8.20 -27.12
N LEU A 355 22.96 -8.12 -26.11
CA LEU A 355 23.71 -9.27 -25.66
C LEU A 355 22.84 -10.17 -24.77
N PRO A 356 22.97 -11.51 -24.89
CA PRO A 356 22.21 -12.45 -24.08
C PRO A 356 22.59 -12.36 -22.61
N LYS A 357 21.59 -12.40 -21.73
CA LYS A 357 21.79 -12.42 -20.28
C LYS A 357 21.36 -13.75 -19.69
N ASN A 358 22.31 -14.43 -19.03
CA ASN A 358 22.04 -15.70 -18.35
C ASN A 358 21.18 -15.46 -17.09
N GLY A 359 20.06 -16.17 -17.00
CA GLY A 359 19.10 -16.03 -15.90
C GLY A 359 19.65 -16.47 -14.54
N GLU A 360 20.38 -17.58 -14.49
CA GLU A 360 20.93 -18.18 -13.26
C GLU A 360 21.99 -17.28 -12.62
N ALA A 361 22.96 -16.83 -13.40
CA ALA A 361 24.00 -15.92 -12.92
C ALA A 361 23.43 -14.57 -12.46
N PHE A 362 22.32 -14.12 -13.04
CA PHE A 362 21.62 -12.90 -12.64
C PHE A 362 20.67 -13.10 -11.45
N GLY A 363 20.24 -14.33 -11.16
CA GLY A 363 19.22 -14.64 -10.14
C GLY A 363 17.80 -14.20 -10.55
N MET A 364 17.42 -14.40 -11.81
CA MET A 364 16.17 -13.89 -12.37
C MET A 364 14.92 -14.36 -11.59
N SER A 365 14.90 -15.60 -11.10
CA SER A 365 13.78 -16.12 -10.32
C SER A 365 13.50 -15.28 -9.08
N ARG A 366 14.54 -14.93 -8.32
CA ARG A 366 14.43 -14.09 -7.12
C ARG A 366 14.08 -12.65 -7.47
N VAL A 367 14.64 -12.10 -8.55
CA VAL A 367 14.33 -10.74 -9.02
C VAL A 367 12.83 -10.58 -9.30
N VAL A 368 12.23 -11.51 -10.05
CA VAL A 368 10.78 -11.46 -10.36
C VAL A 368 9.93 -11.59 -9.09
N ILE A 369 10.28 -12.48 -8.17
CA ILE A 369 9.58 -12.62 -6.88
C ILE A 369 9.66 -11.31 -6.08
N ASN A 370 10.85 -10.70 -5.98
CA ASN A 370 11.06 -9.45 -5.27
C ASN A 370 10.25 -8.29 -5.88
N LEU A 371 10.19 -8.18 -7.21
CA LEU A 371 9.37 -7.18 -7.91
C LEU A 371 7.88 -7.31 -7.57
N ILE A 372 7.33 -8.53 -7.64
CA ILE A 372 5.93 -8.79 -7.31
C ILE A 372 5.65 -8.45 -5.85
N THR A 373 6.45 -8.99 -4.93
CA THR A 373 6.28 -8.77 -3.49
C THR A 373 6.37 -7.29 -3.14
N PHE A 374 7.41 -6.59 -3.58
CA PHE A 374 7.64 -5.20 -3.19
C PHE A 374 6.54 -4.27 -3.69
N ASN A 375 6.03 -4.50 -4.91
CA ASN A 375 4.89 -3.74 -5.45
C ASN A 375 3.65 -3.82 -4.54
N HIS A 376 3.30 -5.01 -4.06
CA HIS A 376 2.13 -5.19 -3.18
C HIS A 376 2.34 -4.58 -1.79
N ILE A 377 3.55 -4.71 -1.23
CA ILE A 377 3.91 -4.10 0.06
C ILE A 377 3.81 -2.57 -0.01
N ILE A 378 4.45 -1.92 -0.99
CA ILE A 378 4.45 -0.46 -1.08
C ILE A 378 3.06 0.09 -1.38
N CYS A 379 2.32 -0.50 -2.33
CA CYS A 379 0.95 -0.09 -2.62
C CYS A 379 0.03 -0.28 -1.40
N GLY A 380 0.19 -1.40 -0.68
CA GLY A 380 -0.56 -1.67 0.53
C GLY A 380 -0.36 -0.62 1.63
N VAL A 381 0.90 -0.23 1.89
CA VAL A 381 1.23 0.83 2.85
C VAL A 381 0.63 2.18 2.43
N LEU A 382 0.71 2.52 1.14
CA LEU A 382 0.13 3.76 0.62
C LEU A 382 -1.40 3.79 0.76
N TYR A 383 -2.08 2.66 0.56
CA TYR A 383 -3.53 2.56 0.75
C TYR A 383 -3.93 2.70 2.22
N VAL A 384 -3.16 2.13 3.17
CA VAL A 384 -3.38 2.36 4.60
C VAL A 384 -3.27 3.86 4.93
N PHE A 385 -2.21 4.52 4.47
CA PHE A 385 -2.03 5.96 4.71
C PHE A 385 -3.16 6.80 4.11
N ALA A 386 -3.56 6.52 2.87
CA ALA A 386 -4.65 7.22 2.20
C ALA A 386 -6.02 6.97 2.88
N GLY A 387 -6.29 5.73 3.29
CA GLY A 387 -7.51 5.38 4.02
C GLY A 387 -7.63 6.14 5.33
N VAL A 388 -6.56 6.17 6.15
CA VAL A 388 -6.54 6.96 7.40
C VAL A 388 -6.70 8.45 7.13
N TYR A 389 -6.04 9.00 6.11
CA TYR A 389 -6.17 10.41 5.74
C TYR A 389 -7.60 10.80 5.35
N HIS A 390 -8.24 10.00 4.50
CA HIS A 390 -9.63 10.24 4.11
C HIS A 390 -10.60 10.06 5.26
N GLY A 391 -10.32 9.12 6.17
CA GLY A 391 -11.01 9.03 7.46
C GLY A 391 -10.87 10.32 8.27
N GLY A 392 -9.66 10.87 8.38
CA GLY A 392 -9.39 12.16 9.03
C GLY A 392 -10.15 13.34 8.41
N GLN A 393 -10.27 13.39 7.07
CA GLN A 393 -11.09 14.40 6.38
C GLN A 393 -12.57 14.30 6.80
N TYR A 394 -13.12 13.09 6.81
CA TYR A 394 -14.49 12.85 7.27
C TYR A 394 -14.66 13.20 8.76
N LEU A 395 -13.74 12.77 9.63
CA LEU A 395 -13.77 13.07 11.07
C LEU A 395 -13.75 14.59 11.33
N LEU A 396 -12.93 15.35 10.60
CA LEU A 396 -12.91 16.80 10.72
C LEU A 396 -14.25 17.43 10.33
N LYS A 397 -14.85 16.98 9.21
CA LYS A 397 -16.14 17.48 8.73
C LYS A 397 -17.24 17.30 9.77
N ILE A 398 -17.36 16.11 10.36
CA ILE A 398 -18.38 15.85 11.39
C ILE A 398 -18.11 16.59 12.71
N GLN A 399 -16.85 16.91 13.02
CA GLN A 399 -16.50 17.77 14.16
C GLN A 399 -16.92 19.21 13.95
N LEU A 400 -16.70 19.76 12.74
CA LEU A 400 -17.13 21.10 12.36
C LEU A 400 -18.66 21.24 12.32
N ASN A 401 -19.36 20.21 11.83
CA ASN A 401 -20.82 20.19 11.75
C ASN A 401 -21.51 19.87 13.10
N GLY A 402 -20.76 19.56 14.15
CA GLY A 402 -21.30 19.20 15.47
C GLY A 402 -21.87 17.79 15.60
N LEU A 403 -21.81 16.97 14.54
CA LEU A 403 -22.31 15.59 14.52
C LEU A 403 -21.41 14.63 15.32
N TYR A 404 -20.13 14.95 15.50
CA TYR A 404 -19.15 14.09 16.18
C TYR A 404 -19.60 13.64 17.58
N ASN A 405 -20.24 14.53 18.35
CA ASN A 405 -20.74 14.23 19.68
C ASN A 405 -21.98 13.32 19.69
N GLN A 406 -22.71 13.24 18.58
CA GLN A 406 -23.96 12.48 18.44
C GLN A 406 -23.72 11.02 18.02
N ILE A 407 -22.50 10.69 17.56
CA ILE A 407 -22.18 9.35 17.08
C ILE A 407 -22.09 8.36 18.26
N LYS A 408 -22.88 7.28 18.17
CA LYS A 408 -22.91 6.18 19.17
C LYS A 408 -21.92 5.05 18.88
N SER A 409 -21.31 5.04 17.70
CA SER A 409 -20.33 4.01 17.30
C SER A 409 -19.16 3.96 18.29
N ILE A 410 -18.84 2.75 18.76
CA ILE A 410 -17.72 2.48 19.68
C ILE A 410 -16.38 2.98 19.14
N TRP A 411 -16.24 3.00 17.81
CA TRP A 411 -15.03 3.44 17.11
C TRP A 411 -14.79 4.94 17.24
N ILE A 412 -15.84 5.72 17.50
CA ILE A 412 -15.73 7.15 17.76
C ILE A 412 -15.74 7.44 19.27
N THR A 413 -16.61 6.79 20.04
CA THR A 413 -16.72 7.08 21.49
C THR A 413 -15.43 6.77 22.24
N LYS A 414 -14.72 5.68 21.89
CA LYS A 414 -13.40 5.35 22.50
C LYS A 414 -12.32 6.38 22.19
N GLY A 415 -12.37 7.02 21.02
CA GLY A 415 -11.37 8.00 20.57
C GLY A 415 -11.74 9.45 20.87
N ARG A 416 -12.89 9.71 21.48
CA ARG A 416 -13.39 11.07 21.75
C ARG A 416 -12.76 11.70 22.98
N ASP A 417 -12.39 10.88 23.96
CA ASP A 417 -11.78 11.32 25.21
C ASP A 417 -10.31 11.71 24.98
N GLN A 418 -10.01 12.99 25.24
CA GLN A 418 -8.69 13.57 25.06
C GLN A 418 -7.63 12.93 25.97
N GLU A 419 -8.01 12.43 27.16
CA GLU A 419 -7.08 11.71 28.04
C GLU A 419 -6.68 10.37 27.42
N VAL A 420 -7.64 9.64 26.84
CA VAL A 420 -7.39 8.39 26.13
C VAL A 420 -6.52 8.64 24.90
N GLN A 421 -6.77 9.71 24.14
CA GLN A 421 -5.95 10.08 22.98
C GLN A 421 -4.47 10.28 23.37
N VAL A 422 -4.19 11.01 24.46
CA VAL A 422 -2.82 11.24 24.95
C VAL A 422 -2.19 9.94 25.43
N LYS A 423 -2.92 9.09 26.16
CA LYS A 423 -2.42 7.79 26.63
C LYS A 423 -2.05 6.86 25.48
N ILE A 424 -2.91 6.78 24.45
CA ILE A 424 -2.64 5.96 23.26
C ILE A 424 -1.42 6.48 22.52
N LEU A 425 -1.37 7.78 22.22
CA LEU A 425 -0.25 8.36 21.48
C LEU A 425 1.07 8.26 22.28
N GLY A 426 1.03 8.52 23.59
CA GLY A 426 2.19 8.39 24.47
C GLY A 426 2.71 6.96 24.52
N THR A 427 1.82 5.96 24.60
CA THR A 427 2.20 4.54 24.59
C THR A 427 2.84 4.14 23.26
N VAL A 428 2.25 4.53 22.12
CA VAL A 428 2.80 4.25 20.79
C VAL A 428 4.19 4.88 20.63
N MET A 429 4.36 6.13 21.07
CA MET A 429 5.62 6.84 20.97
C MET A 429 6.70 6.23 21.88
N ALA A 430 6.35 5.82 23.10
CA ALA A 430 7.27 5.16 24.02
C ALA A 430 7.74 3.80 23.51
N LEU A 431 6.83 2.98 22.96
CA LEU A 431 7.18 1.71 22.32
C LEU A 431 8.08 1.94 21.11
N CYS A 432 7.74 2.92 20.25
CA CYS A 432 8.55 3.29 19.10
C CYS A 432 9.99 3.67 19.52
N PHE A 433 10.13 4.50 20.55
CA PHE A 433 11.42 4.90 21.11
C PHE A 433 12.21 3.71 21.63
N ALA A 434 11.60 2.86 22.48
CA ALA A 434 12.27 1.71 23.06
C ALA A 434 12.74 0.71 21.98
N THR A 435 11.92 0.44 20.96
CA THR A 435 12.27 -0.50 19.90
C THR A 435 13.38 0.06 19.00
N MET A 436 13.25 1.30 18.50
CA MET A 436 14.22 1.83 17.53
C MET A 436 15.60 2.05 18.17
N LEU A 437 15.65 2.52 19.41
CA LEU A 437 16.91 2.75 20.11
C LEU A 437 17.66 1.43 20.34
N SER A 438 16.93 0.37 20.66
CA SER A 438 17.50 -0.96 20.88
C SER A 438 18.16 -1.51 19.62
N VAL A 439 17.46 -1.52 18.47
CA VAL A 439 18.04 -2.02 17.22
C VAL A 439 19.17 -1.15 16.70
N TYR A 440 19.03 0.18 16.83
CA TYR A 440 20.06 1.09 16.36
C TYR A 440 21.34 0.93 17.17
N ALA A 441 21.23 0.75 18.49
CA ALA A 441 22.37 0.44 19.37
C ALA A 441 23.09 -0.85 18.94
N VAL A 442 22.36 -1.91 18.62
CA VAL A 442 22.94 -3.17 18.12
C VAL A 442 23.69 -2.95 16.80
N ILE A 443 23.06 -2.28 15.82
CA ILE A 443 23.64 -2.04 14.49
C ILE A 443 24.94 -1.23 14.58
N VAL A 444 24.95 -0.12 15.31
CA VAL A 444 26.15 0.71 15.45
C VAL A 444 27.24 -0.02 16.25
N TRP A 445 26.87 -0.82 17.25
CA TRP A 445 27.84 -1.59 18.03
C TRP A 445 28.52 -2.67 17.19
N ASN A 446 27.74 -3.43 16.42
CA ASN A 446 28.30 -4.43 15.49
C ASN A 446 29.25 -3.77 14.48
N THR A 447 28.85 -2.63 13.92
CA THR A 447 29.69 -1.86 12.97
C THR A 447 30.98 -1.35 13.61
N ILE A 448 30.93 -0.88 14.87
CA ILE A 448 32.12 -0.46 15.62
C ILE A 448 33.08 -1.63 15.81
N CYS A 449 32.56 -2.81 16.15
CA CYS A 449 33.36 -4.01 16.36
C CYS A 449 34.06 -4.47 15.07
N GLU A 450 33.37 -4.49 13.93
CA GLU A 450 33.94 -4.85 12.62
C GLU A 450 35.05 -3.90 12.15
N LEU A 451 34.96 -2.62 12.53
CA LEU A 451 35.95 -1.59 12.20
C LEU A 451 37.03 -1.44 13.27
N ASN A 452 37.00 -2.26 14.32
CA ASN A 452 37.86 -2.22 15.50
C ASN A 452 38.01 -0.81 16.13
N ILE A 453 37.00 0.04 15.99
CA ILE A 453 37.03 1.39 16.55
C ILE A 453 37.09 1.27 18.07
N PHE A 454 37.90 2.11 18.71
CA PHE A 454 38.18 2.06 20.15
C PHE A 454 38.89 0.78 20.63
N GLY A 455 39.55 0.03 19.74
CA GLY A 455 40.24 -1.21 20.11
C GLY A 455 39.29 -2.37 20.42
N THR A 456 38.09 -2.32 19.85
CA THR A 456 37.10 -3.42 19.91
C THR A 456 37.43 -4.51 18.90
N ASN A 457 36.80 -5.69 19.03
CA ASN A 457 36.90 -6.78 18.06
C ASN A 457 35.52 -7.40 17.79
N ILE A 458 35.40 -8.16 16.70
CA ILE A 458 34.13 -8.79 16.31
C ILE A 458 33.52 -9.72 17.39
N MET A 459 34.32 -10.33 18.25
CA MET A 459 33.83 -11.18 19.35
C MET A 459 33.13 -10.37 20.45
N MET A 460 33.26 -9.05 20.45
CA MET A 460 32.53 -8.14 21.33
C MET A 460 31.16 -7.70 20.76
N SER A 461 30.85 -8.10 19.52
CA SER A 461 29.57 -7.77 18.86
C SER A 461 28.40 -8.64 19.37
N PHE A 462 27.19 -8.37 18.88
CA PHE A 462 25.99 -9.17 19.15
C PHE A 462 25.81 -10.36 18.20
N TYR A 463 26.90 -10.97 17.72
CA TYR A 463 26.86 -12.11 16.80
C TYR A 463 26.07 -13.33 17.34
N TRP A 464 25.83 -13.39 18.65
CA TRP A 464 25.13 -14.47 19.35
C TRP A 464 23.62 -14.24 19.52
N LEU A 465 23.11 -13.02 19.28
CA LEU A 465 21.72 -12.65 19.56
C LEU A 465 20.77 -13.11 18.43
N LYS A 466 20.45 -14.40 18.45
CA LYS A 466 19.49 -15.04 17.53
C LYS A 466 18.05 -14.94 18.03
N PRO A 467 17.04 -15.07 17.15
CA PRO A 467 15.64 -15.23 17.57
C PRO A 467 15.48 -16.40 18.54
N LEU A 468 14.51 -16.30 19.46
CA LEU A 468 14.19 -17.39 20.38
C LEU A 468 13.77 -18.65 19.61
N PRO A 469 14.07 -19.87 20.09
CA PRO A 469 13.75 -21.11 19.38
C PRO A 469 12.28 -21.23 18.93
N MET A 470 11.34 -20.75 19.74
CA MET A 470 9.90 -20.74 19.41
C MET A 470 9.53 -19.88 18.19
N PHE A 471 10.42 -18.99 17.75
CA PHE A 471 10.26 -18.14 16.57
C PHE A 471 11.18 -18.51 15.42
N GLN A 472 12.09 -19.49 15.58
CA GLN A 472 13.06 -19.82 14.52
C GLN A 472 12.44 -20.51 13.30
N TRP A 473 11.26 -21.13 13.44
CA TRP A 473 10.58 -21.85 12.36
C TRP A 473 10.17 -20.96 11.17
N MET A 474 10.09 -19.64 11.35
CA MET A 474 9.71 -18.71 10.28
C MET A 474 10.90 -18.27 9.41
N PHE A 475 12.12 -18.67 9.76
CA PHE A 475 13.35 -18.28 9.07
C PHE A 475 14.09 -19.52 8.54
N ALA A 476 14.69 -19.40 7.36
CA ALA A 476 15.70 -20.33 6.90
C ALA A 476 17.06 -19.77 7.31
N ASP A 477 17.83 -20.53 8.10
CA ASP A 477 19.09 -20.10 8.73
C ASP A 477 18.95 -18.91 9.71
N PRO A 478 18.28 -19.10 10.87
CA PRO A 478 18.00 -18.02 11.82
C PRO A 478 19.28 -17.43 12.43
N SER A 479 19.44 -16.11 12.28
CA SER A 479 20.64 -15.36 12.62
C SER A 479 20.34 -14.01 13.30
N ILE A 480 21.39 -13.24 13.61
CA ILE A 480 21.25 -11.86 14.09
C ILE A 480 20.57 -10.95 13.04
N ASN A 481 20.72 -11.24 11.74
CA ASN A 481 20.11 -10.46 10.67
C ASN A 481 18.58 -10.48 10.77
N ASP A 482 17.99 -11.65 11.05
CA ASP A 482 16.55 -11.84 11.21
C ASP A 482 16.03 -11.14 12.47
N TRP A 483 16.81 -11.20 13.56
CA TRP A 483 16.47 -10.49 14.79
C TRP A 483 16.39 -8.98 14.54
N VAL A 484 17.41 -8.40 13.89
CA VAL A 484 17.42 -6.97 13.56
C VAL A 484 16.25 -6.63 12.63
N MET A 485 16.00 -7.42 11.60
CA MET A 485 14.91 -7.18 10.65
C MET A 485 13.54 -7.10 11.33
N ALA A 486 13.20 -8.10 12.16
CA ALA A 486 11.90 -8.16 12.82
C ALA A 486 11.62 -6.90 13.68
N HIS A 487 12.64 -6.39 14.35
CA HIS A 487 12.53 -5.21 15.18
C HIS A 487 12.61 -3.91 14.39
N VAL A 488 13.36 -3.85 13.28
CA VAL A 488 13.38 -2.70 12.36
C VAL A 488 12.01 -2.47 11.73
N ILE A 489 11.31 -3.53 11.31
CA ILE A 489 9.93 -3.41 10.80
C ILE A 489 8.97 -2.91 11.88
N THR A 490 9.10 -3.41 13.11
CA THR A 490 8.29 -2.94 14.23
C THR A 490 8.55 -1.46 14.53
N ALA A 491 9.81 -1.05 14.60
CA ALA A 491 10.23 0.33 14.82
C ALA A 491 9.71 1.27 13.72
N GLY A 492 9.93 0.92 12.44
CA GLY A 492 9.48 1.72 11.30
C GLY A 492 7.96 1.84 11.21
N SER A 493 7.24 0.74 11.50
CA SER A 493 5.77 0.72 11.50
C SER A 493 5.22 1.64 12.59
N LEU A 494 5.71 1.52 13.84
CA LEU A 494 5.30 2.38 14.95
C LEU A 494 5.69 3.85 14.72
N PHE A 495 6.82 4.10 14.06
CA PHE A 495 7.27 5.46 13.75
C PHE A 495 6.30 6.17 12.81
N SER A 496 5.87 5.51 11.73
CA SER A 496 4.83 6.05 10.85
C SER A 496 3.45 6.12 11.53
N LEU A 497 3.12 5.18 12.42
CA LEU A 497 1.86 5.14 13.16
C LEU A 497 1.65 6.37 14.05
N ILE A 498 2.71 6.99 14.57
CA ILE A 498 2.64 8.25 15.34
C ILE A 498 1.89 9.32 14.54
N ALA A 499 2.24 9.49 13.26
CA ALA A 499 1.58 10.47 12.39
C ALA A 499 0.11 10.08 12.11
N LEU A 500 -0.16 8.81 11.85
CA LEU A 500 -1.51 8.30 11.58
C LEU A 500 -2.45 8.45 12.79
N VAL A 501 -1.97 8.17 14.00
CA VAL A 501 -2.72 8.39 15.25
C VAL A 501 -3.04 9.87 15.44
N ARG A 502 -2.11 10.76 15.10
CA ARG A 502 -2.34 12.21 15.13
C ARG A 502 -3.35 12.67 14.08
N ILE A 503 -3.42 12.03 12.91
CA ILE A 503 -4.50 12.28 11.93
C ILE A 503 -5.85 11.87 12.52
N ALA A 504 -5.92 10.69 13.14
CA ALA A 504 -7.17 10.15 13.67
C ALA A 504 -7.74 10.96 14.84
N PHE A 505 -6.88 11.43 15.76
CA PHE A 505 -7.33 12.10 16.99
C PHE A 505 -7.23 13.62 16.93
N PHE A 506 -6.18 14.17 16.32
CA PHE A 506 -5.86 15.60 16.42
C PHE A 506 -6.25 16.41 15.18
N ALA A 507 -7.35 16.01 14.54
CA ALA A 507 -7.84 16.60 13.30
C ALA A 507 -8.38 18.02 13.50
N HIS A 508 -9.28 18.22 14.47
CA HIS A 508 -9.87 19.53 14.76
C HIS A 508 -9.18 20.28 15.90
N THR A 509 -8.89 19.58 17.00
CA THR A 509 -8.20 20.10 18.19
C THR A 509 -7.11 19.12 18.63
N SER A 510 -6.19 19.59 19.44
CA SER A 510 -5.07 18.83 20.03
C SER A 510 -4.82 19.42 21.41
N PRO A 511 -4.25 18.69 22.38
CA PRO A 511 -4.03 19.23 23.73
C PRO A 511 -3.36 20.60 23.76
N LEU A 512 -2.29 20.80 22.98
CA LEU A 512 -1.62 22.10 22.87
C LEU A 512 -2.48 23.16 22.18
N TRP A 513 -3.25 22.76 21.17
CA TRP A 513 -4.10 23.70 20.42
C TRP A 513 -5.28 24.19 21.24
N ASP A 514 -5.87 23.29 22.03
CA ASP A 514 -6.97 23.61 22.94
C ASP A 514 -6.50 24.49 24.11
N ASP A 515 -5.33 24.21 24.68
CA ASP A 515 -4.69 25.04 25.71
C ASP A 515 -4.46 26.49 25.25
N LEU A 516 -4.09 26.67 23.98
CA LEU A 516 -3.92 27.98 23.35
C LEU A 516 -5.23 28.62 22.85
N GLY A 517 -6.37 27.94 22.98
CA GLY A 517 -7.65 28.40 22.46
C GLY A 517 -7.71 28.50 20.93
N LEU A 518 -6.94 27.66 20.23
CA LEU A 518 -6.83 27.58 18.77
C LEU A 518 -7.56 26.35 18.21
N LYS A 519 -8.00 26.46 16.96
CA LYS A 519 -8.69 25.38 16.24
C LYS A 519 -8.13 25.17 14.85
N LYS A 520 -8.32 23.96 14.33
CA LYS A 520 -8.04 23.59 12.95
C LYS A 520 -9.35 23.54 12.18
N ASN A 521 -9.56 24.50 11.28
CA ASN A 521 -10.80 24.63 10.50
C ASN A 521 -10.68 24.10 9.07
N SER A 522 -9.46 23.82 8.63
CA SER A 522 -9.15 23.17 7.36
C SER A 522 -8.24 21.98 7.62
N TYR A 523 -8.36 20.94 6.80
CA TYR A 523 -7.48 19.77 6.89
C TYR A 523 -6.11 20.01 6.21
N SER A 524 -5.91 21.15 5.53
CA SER A 524 -4.79 21.39 4.60
C SER A 524 -4.07 22.74 4.75
N PHE A 525 -4.35 23.52 5.82
CA PHE A 525 -3.65 24.78 6.02
C PHE A 525 -2.17 24.52 6.37
N PRO A 526 -1.21 25.27 5.78
CA PRO A 526 0.22 24.97 5.96
C PRO A 526 0.78 25.39 7.33
N CYS A 527 0.29 26.50 7.88
CA CYS A 527 0.69 27.06 9.17
C CYS A 527 -0.25 28.19 9.60
N LEU A 528 -0.08 28.67 10.84
CA LEU A 528 -0.66 29.94 11.34
C LEU A 528 0.39 31.06 11.47
N GLY A 529 1.56 30.90 10.83
CA GLY A 529 2.67 31.84 10.91
C GLY A 529 3.65 31.54 12.06
N PRO A 530 4.54 32.49 12.38
CA PRO A 530 5.68 32.28 13.29
C PRO A 530 5.32 32.36 14.79
N VAL A 531 4.04 32.51 15.13
CA VAL A 531 3.58 32.61 16.52
C VAL A 531 3.96 31.35 17.32
N TYR A 532 4.27 31.51 18.61
CA TYR A 532 4.69 30.43 19.53
C TYR A 532 5.91 29.62 19.05
N GLY A 533 6.81 30.24 18.26
CA GLY A 533 8.00 29.58 17.71
C GLY A 533 7.79 28.91 16.36
N GLY A 534 6.58 28.98 15.80
CA GLY A 534 6.22 28.43 14.49
C GLY A 534 5.19 27.32 14.57
N THR A 535 4.20 27.36 13.69
CA THR A 535 3.05 26.43 13.67
C THR A 535 2.93 25.66 12.36
N CYS A 536 4.07 25.37 11.73
CA CYS A 536 4.12 24.67 10.44
C CYS A 536 3.80 23.19 10.59
N GLY A 537 3.16 22.60 9.57
CA GLY A 537 3.03 21.15 9.46
C GLY A 537 2.04 20.51 10.44
N VAL A 538 1.07 21.29 10.94
CA VAL A 538 0.14 20.85 12.01
C VAL A 538 -1.21 20.35 11.48
N SER A 539 -1.51 20.57 10.19
CA SER A 539 -2.73 20.07 9.55
C SER A 539 -2.65 18.56 9.33
N ILE A 540 -3.79 17.89 9.16
CA ILE A 540 -3.79 16.44 8.94
C ILE A 540 -3.18 16.05 7.57
N GLN A 541 -3.20 16.94 6.59
CA GLN A 541 -2.50 16.71 5.33
C GLN A 541 -0.98 16.73 5.51
N ASP A 542 -0.45 17.62 6.35
CA ASP A 542 0.98 17.63 6.66
C ASP A 542 1.40 16.38 7.43
N GLN A 543 0.55 15.91 8.34
CA GLN A 543 0.78 14.65 9.05
C GLN A 543 0.81 13.44 8.11
N LEU A 544 -0.01 13.43 7.04
CA LEU A 544 0.07 12.39 6.00
C LEU A 544 1.45 12.40 5.32
N TRP A 545 1.98 13.58 4.99
CA TRP A 545 3.31 13.68 4.37
C TRP A 545 4.40 13.14 5.30
N PHE A 546 4.34 13.43 6.60
CA PHE A 546 5.27 12.86 7.57
C PHE A 546 5.12 11.33 7.68
N ALA A 547 3.90 10.79 7.68
CA ALA A 547 3.68 9.35 7.67
C ALA A 547 4.34 8.68 6.46
N MET A 548 4.20 9.27 5.27
CA MET A 548 4.84 8.78 4.04
C MET A 548 6.37 8.83 4.13
N LEU A 549 6.94 9.97 4.55
CA LEU A 549 8.39 10.14 4.68
C LEU A 549 8.99 9.19 5.74
N TRP A 550 8.32 9.02 6.87
CA TRP A 550 8.75 8.10 7.92
C TRP A 550 8.58 6.63 7.50
N GLY A 551 7.53 6.33 6.73
CA GLY A 551 7.29 5.02 6.15
C GLY A 551 8.38 4.55 5.20
N VAL A 552 9.13 5.47 4.56
CA VAL A 552 10.28 5.13 3.70
C VAL A 552 11.28 4.23 4.43
N LYS A 553 11.55 4.46 5.72
CA LYS A 553 12.54 3.67 6.46
C LYS A 553 12.14 2.21 6.62
N GLY A 554 10.86 1.94 6.92
CA GLY A 554 10.33 0.58 6.99
C GLY A 554 10.30 -0.08 5.61
N LEU A 555 9.86 0.65 4.59
CA LEU A 555 9.78 0.14 3.21
C LEU A 555 11.17 -0.16 2.62
N SER A 556 12.16 0.72 2.82
CA SER A 556 13.53 0.48 2.36
C SER A 556 14.17 -0.72 3.05
N ALA A 557 13.88 -0.95 4.34
CA ALA A 557 14.38 -2.13 5.05
C ALA A 557 13.84 -3.43 4.44
N VAL A 558 12.58 -3.46 3.99
CA VAL A 558 12.02 -4.61 3.25
C VAL A 558 12.83 -4.88 1.98
N CYS A 559 13.11 -3.85 1.19
CA CYS A 559 13.90 -4.01 -0.04
C CYS A 559 15.28 -4.62 0.26
N TRP A 560 15.93 -4.22 1.35
CA TRP A 560 17.28 -4.69 1.69
C TRP A 560 17.21 -6.16 2.12
N TYR A 561 16.24 -6.49 2.96
CA TYR A 561 16.10 -7.83 3.50
C TYR A 561 15.70 -8.88 2.45
N ILE A 562 14.76 -8.56 1.56
CA ILE A 562 14.32 -9.52 0.52
C ILE A 562 15.40 -9.74 -0.56
N ASP A 563 16.35 -8.83 -0.69
CA ASP A 563 17.50 -8.96 -1.59
C ASP A 563 18.71 -9.63 -0.93
N GLY A 564 18.60 -10.01 0.36
CA GLY A 564 19.69 -10.68 1.08
C GLY A 564 20.79 -9.73 1.56
N ALA A 565 20.51 -8.44 1.71
CA ALA A 565 21.45 -7.52 2.33
C ALA A 565 21.64 -7.84 3.82
N TRP A 566 22.88 -7.80 4.28
CA TRP A 566 23.23 -7.90 5.69
C TRP A 566 22.91 -6.57 6.38
N ILE A 567 21.79 -6.50 7.10
CA ILE A 567 21.33 -5.28 7.81
C ILE A 567 21.66 -5.30 9.30
N ALA A 568 22.32 -6.35 9.80
CA ALA A 568 22.74 -6.46 11.19
C ALA A 568 23.94 -5.55 11.54
N SER A 569 24.68 -5.07 10.54
CA SER A 569 25.71 -4.04 10.64
C SER A 569 25.66 -3.14 9.40
N MET A 570 26.31 -1.98 9.46
CA MET A 570 26.31 -1.01 8.36
C MET A 570 27.44 -1.25 7.35
N MET A 571 28.36 -2.16 7.65
CA MET A 571 29.50 -2.53 6.83
C MET A 571 29.61 -4.05 6.83
N TYR A 572 29.69 -4.70 5.67
CA TYR A 572 29.84 -6.15 5.61
C TYR A 572 30.52 -6.54 4.29
N GLY A 573 31.47 -7.47 4.35
CA GLY A 573 32.31 -7.82 3.19
C GLY A 573 33.29 -6.73 2.75
N VAL A 574 33.55 -5.74 3.61
CA VAL A 574 34.45 -4.62 3.33
C VAL A 574 35.87 -4.97 3.80
N PRO A 575 36.89 -4.95 2.91
CA PRO A 575 38.24 -5.41 3.25
C PRO A 575 39.04 -4.33 4.00
N VAL A 576 38.67 -4.06 5.25
CA VAL A 576 39.30 -2.99 6.05
C VAL A 576 40.00 -3.51 7.31
N ALA A 577 39.35 -4.28 8.17
CA ALA A 577 39.94 -4.66 9.45
C ALA A 577 39.64 -6.11 9.86
N ASP A 578 38.38 -6.47 10.12
CA ASP A 578 37.97 -7.84 10.44
C ASP A 578 37.52 -8.61 9.17
N ALA A 579 38.49 -8.93 8.31
CA ALA A 579 38.31 -9.72 7.07
C ALA A 579 38.25 -11.23 7.30
#